data_AF-A0A1M6SWW6-F1
#
_entry.id   AF-A0A1M6SWW6-F1
#
_cell.length_a   1.000
_cell.length_b   1.000
_cell.length_c   1.000
_cell.angle_alpha   90.00
_cell.angle_beta   90.00
_cell.angle_gamma   90.00
#
_symmetry.space_group_name_H-M   'P 1'
#
loop_
_entity.id
_entity.type
_entity.pdbx_description
1 polymer ?
#
loop_
_entity_poly.entity_id
_entity_poly.type
_entity_poly.pdbx_seq_one_letter_code
_entity_poly.pdbx_strand_id
1 'polypeptide(L)'
;MRKGFFSKIWQGVVVASMVFATAANAVVTIYLVGDSTMQDWASGYYPKQGMGQDFGYFFDSGLARVFNAGRGGTTSVSYYDGFWSVRGTDRNGKYVFDKAIRDMVQTGDYVMIMIGANDNGYKTGEENFKTKVTAMVKETQQKGAYPILISPIRRSNFTSVDSVYEGYHAYPIYMRELAGSLKVPFIDLDTLSRNYLLSLGQYYSNHYLNMFIDEGEYSTSGVQTDNQHLQQMGANAFGRIVTEQLRFHSDAKVKELSKALKPMYQVDVKVSPEGAATAATASGYYPEGMMVTLKTTPKAGYTFVGWYDGNANKVSGNARSEVKSPYIYTFKMGNKSTQYTAVYAGGSAQKYTGNGGAVTQFSVDVPRKLNGLPFQPEGYTSQPAEDEKVLGPIEFNSLFQAEDSVTMNEGFIEANHLGFTGTGFVNLANNNQSFASYDLDFPEAATTTLAIVYANGGKTDRLINVYLDHDYYVSCPPNGWDTWDTVYTEIMTPKGEGTLQIISMTSDGAPNIDMFGFEMKGVVYKGATRPDTNKVVPADTTVKDTTAKDTSGTDALTKNINLSGMENADVSIFNMQGQLIARRQMMIGSGLSNQELNQMVKSNGLYHVVIRKGLQMIRQTMVRK
;
A
#
# COMPACT_ATOMS: atom_id res chain seq x y z
N MET A 1 -2.27 58.88 38.64
CA MET A 1 -2.51 57.47 38.20
C MET A 1 -1.40 57.04 37.22
N ARG A 2 -1.37 55.77 36.74
CA ARG A 2 -0.34 55.17 35.84
C ARG A 2 0.98 54.66 36.47
N LYS A 3 0.95 53.89 37.57
CA LYS A 3 2.06 52.97 37.95
C LYS A 3 1.74 51.46 37.90
N GLY A 4 0.46 51.06 37.93
CA GLY A 4 0.05 49.64 37.99
C GLY A 4 -0.38 48.98 36.67
N PHE A 5 -0.36 49.70 35.53
CA PHE A 5 -0.83 49.17 34.24
C PHE A 5 0.29 48.46 33.45
N PHE A 6 1.46 49.09 33.36
CA PHE A 6 2.62 48.53 32.65
C PHE A 6 3.12 47.21 33.28
N SER A 7 3.14 47.08 34.61
CA SER A 7 3.62 45.85 35.27
C SER A 7 2.74 44.64 34.94
N LYS A 8 1.41 44.79 34.90
CA LYS A 8 0.50 43.69 34.55
C LYS A 8 0.63 43.26 33.08
N ILE A 9 0.84 44.21 32.16
CA ILE A 9 1.11 43.88 30.76
C ILE A 9 2.46 43.16 30.62
N TRP A 10 3.51 43.64 31.29
CA TRP A 10 4.83 42.99 31.25
C TRP A 10 4.81 41.59 31.87
N GLN A 11 4.09 41.40 32.99
CA GLN A 11 3.85 40.08 33.59
C GLN A 11 3.07 39.15 32.65
N GLY A 12 2.03 39.66 31.97
CA GLY A 12 1.29 38.90 30.96
C GLY A 12 2.16 38.48 29.78
N VAL A 13 3.01 39.38 29.26
CA VAL A 13 3.95 39.09 28.17
C VAL A 13 5.02 38.08 28.62
N VAL A 14 5.57 38.20 29.84
CA VAL A 14 6.55 37.23 30.37
C VAL A 14 5.92 35.85 30.54
N VAL A 15 4.74 35.74 31.17
CA VAL A 15 4.03 34.46 31.33
C VAL A 15 3.68 33.87 29.97
N ALA A 16 3.18 34.67 29.02
CA ALA A 16 2.95 34.22 27.65
C ALA A 16 4.25 33.72 27.00
N SER A 17 5.37 34.45 27.11
CA SER A 17 6.65 34.01 26.54
C SER A 17 7.18 32.73 27.17
N MET A 18 6.95 32.50 28.46
CA MET A 18 7.35 31.26 29.15
C MET A 18 6.50 30.08 28.68
N VAL A 19 5.19 30.28 28.46
CA VAL A 19 4.29 29.25 27.91
C VAL A 19 4.60 28.95 26.43
N PHE A 20 4.85 29.98 25.60
CA PHE A 20 5.21 29.78 24.19
C PHE A 20 6.62 29.17 24.01
N ALA A 21 7.61 29.56 24.82
CA ALA A 21 8.97 29.02 24.72
C ALA A 21 9.08 27.55 25.16
N THR A 22 8.25 27.12 26.12
CA THR A 22 8.19 25.73 26.59
C THR A 22 7.42 24.82 25.62
N ALA A 23 6.36 25.32 24.99
CA ALA A 23 5.60 24.58 23.98
C ALA A 23 6.39 24.30 22.69
N ALA A 24 7.39 25.13 22.35
CA ALA A 24 8.12 25.05 21.08
C ALA A 24 9.19 23.94 20.98
N ASN A 25 9.52 23.25 22.08
CA ASN A 25 10.61 22.27 22.14
C ASN A 25 10.27 20.99 22.96
N ALA A 26 8.98 20.67 23.11
CA ALA A 26 8.55 19.47 23.83
C ALA A 26 8.64 18.22 22.93
N VAL A 27 9.44 17.23 23.33
CA VAL A 27 9.56 15.93 22.63
C VAL A 27 8.25 15.15 22.76
N VAL A 28 7.53 14.94 21.66
CA VAL A 28 6.27 14.17 21.68
C VAL A 28 6.53 12.68 21.80
N THR A 29 5.68 11.94 22.52
CA THR A 29 5.74 10.47 22.56
C THR A 29 4.75 9.87 21.57
N ILE A 30 5.20 8.90 20.76
CA ILE A 30 4.36 8.12 19.86
C ILE A 30 4.16 6.74 20.50
N TYR A 31 2.97 6.47 21.05
CA TYR A 31 2.62 5.16 21.58
C TYR A 31 2.12 4.25 20.45
N LEU A 32 2.74 3.08 20.29
CA LEU A 32 2.31 2.07 19.32
C LEU A 32 1.49 0.98 20.03
N VAL A 33 0.17 1.12 20.01
CA VAL A 33 -0.79 0.14 20.54
C VAL A 33 -1.06 -0.91 19.47
N GLY A 34 -0.91 -2.20 19.79
CA GLY A 34 -1.21 -3.27 18.86
C GLY A 34 -0.78 -4.66 19.30
N ASP A 35 -0.74 -5.60 18.35
CA ASP A 35 -0.58 -7.04 18.62
C ASP A 35 0.84 -7.60 18.36
N SER A 36 0.95 -8.90 18.06
CA SER A 36 2.22 -9.61 17.78
C SER A 36 2.93 -9.11 16.52
N THR A 37 2.20 -8.46 15.60
CA THR A 37 2.75 -7.80 14.41
C THR A 37 3.34 -6.41 14.73
N MET A 38 3.04 -5.84 15.90
CA MET A 38 3.60 -4.58 16.39
C MET A 38 4.73 -4.78 17.41
N GLN A 39 4.64 -5.80 18.27
CA GLN A 39 5.47 -5.92 19.48
C GLN A 39 7.00 -6.03 19.27
N ASP A 40 7.74 -5.67 20.31
CA ASP A 40 9.14 -6.08 20.47
C ASP A 40 9.23 -7.59 20.73
N TRP A 41 10.16 -8.26 20.06
CA TRP A 41 10.48 -9.68 20.27
C TRP A 41 11.85 -9.82 20.94
N ALA A 42 11.98 -10.75 21.88
CA ALA A 42 13.27 -11.06 22.50
C ALA A 42 14.24 -11.66 21.47
N SER A 43 15.54 -11.44 21.63
CA SER A 43 16.58 -11.84 20.65
C SER A 43 16.53 -13.32 20.24
N GLY A 44 16.13 -14.21 21.16
CA GLY A 44 15.94 -15.64 20.87
C GLY A 44 14.85 -15.99 19.85
N TYR A 45 14.03 -15.02 19.42
CA TYR A 45 13.04 -15.18 18.35
C TYR A 45 13.48 -14.62 16.99
N TYR A 46 14.66 -13.99 16.90
CA TYR A 46 15.18 -13.43 15.65
C TYR A 46 15.19 -14.50 14.53
N PRO A 47 14.74 -14.20 13.30
CA PRO A 47 14.43 -12.89 12.73
C PRO A 47 13.04 -12.32 13.04
N LYS A 48 12.18 -13.02 13.80
CA LYS A 48 10.81 -12.57 14.08
C LYS A 48 10.84 -11.23 14.83
N GLN A 49 10.13 -10.24 14.28
CA GLN A 49 10.17 -8.85 14.72
C GLN A 49 8.81 -8.18 14.43
N GLY A 50 8.32 -7.33 15.33
CA GLY A 50 7.14 -6.51 15.07
C GLY A 50 7.51 -5.16 14.45
N MET A 51 6.59 -4.58 13.69
CA MET A 51 6.74 -3.28 13.01
C MET A 51 7.22 -2.17 13.96
N GLY A 52 6.74 -2.17 15.21
CA GLY A 52 7.07 -1.14 16.20
C GLY A 52 8.50 -1.18 16.73
N GLN A 53 9.19 -2.32 16.62
CA GLN A 53 10.47 -2.55 17.31
C GLN A 53 11.62 -1.68 16.79
N ASP A 54 11.71 -1.52 15.46
CA ASP A 54 12.67 -0.61 14.82
C ASP A 54 12.02 0.72 14.39
N PHE A 55 10.72 0.93 14.65
CA PHE A 55 9.98 2.13 14.22
C PHE A 55 10.58 3.42 14.79
N GLY A 56 11.18 3.36 15.98
CA GLY A 56 11.91 4.48 16.59
C GLY A 56 13.07 5.01 15.75
N TYR A 57 13.73 4.19 14.91
CA TYR A 57 14.85 4.66 14.09
C TYR A 57 14.44 5.64 12.99
N PHE A 58 13.17 5.67 12.57
CA PHE A 58 12.67 6.62 11.58
C PHE A 58 12.54 8.06 12.13
N PHE A 59 12.55 8.25 13.45
CA PHE A 59 12.33 9.56 14.07
C PHE A 59 13.60 10.14 14.69
N ASP A 60 13.71 11.46 14.69
CA ASP A 60 14.68 12.18 15.52
C ASP A 60 14.21 12.14 16.98
N SER A 61 14.98 11.50 17.84
CA SER A 61 14.67 11.34 19.27
C SER A 61 14.67 12.66 20.06
N GLY A 62 15.20 13.74 19.49
CA GLY A 62 15.09 15.10 20.02
C GLY A 62 13.78 15.81 19.62
N LEU A 63 12.95 15.21 18.76
CA LEU A 63 11.66 15.74 18.31
C LEU A 63 10.49 14.81 18.64
N ALA A 64 10.64 13.50 18.38
CA ALA A 64 9.64 12.49 18.69
C ALA A 64 10.27 11.19 19.20
N ARG A 65 9.73 10.66 20.30
CA ARG A 65 10.15 9.40 20.92
C ARG A 65 9.08 8.33 20.70
N VAL A 66 9.45 7.21 20.06
CA VAL A 66 8.55 6.05 19.96
C VAL A 66 8.56 5.25 21.26
N PHE A 67 7.37 4.86 21.73
CA PHE A 67 7.14 3.91 22.81
C PHE A 67 6.37 2.72 22.22
N ASN A 68 7.05 1.59 21.98
CA ASN A 68 6.37 0.40 21.49
C ASN A 68 5.57 -0.25 22.61
N ALA A 69 4.24 -0.23 22.48
CA ALA A 69 3.33 -0.85 23.43
C ALA A 69 2.73 -2.18 22.91
N GLY A 70 3.08 -2.63 21.70
CA GLY A 70 2.49 -3.81 21.08
C GLY A 70 2.68 -5.10 21.90
N ARG A 71 1.67 -5.97 21.99
CA ARG A 71 1.71 -7.21 22.78
C ARG A 71 1.13 -8.41 22.05
N GLY A 72 1.90 -9.50 22.03
CA GLY A 72 1.56 -10.70 21.27
C GLY A 72 0.32 -11.43 21.77
N GLY A 73 -0.52 -11.88 20.84
CA GLY A 73 -1.73 -12.67 21.13
C GLY A 73 -2.92 -11.87 21.65
N THR A 74 -2.80 -10.55 21.88
CA THR A 74 -3.93 -9.74 22.36
C THR A 74 -4.97 -9.49 21.27
N THR A 75 -6.23 -9.69 21.63
CA THR A 75 -7.41 -9.09 20.99
C THR A 75 -7.60 -7.64 21.46
N SER A 76 -8.49 -6.88 20.81
CA SER A 76 -8.91 -5.54 21.26
C SER A 76 -9.38 -5.51 22.72
N VAL A 77 -10.18 -6.51 23.15
CA VAL A 77 -10.63 -6.69 24.53
C VAL A 77 -9.45 -6.94 25.48
N SER A 78 -8.63 -7.95 25.20
CA SER A 78 -7.54 -8.34 26.11
C SER A 78 -6.38 -7.35 26.14
N TYR A 79 -6.15 -6.58 25.07
CA TYR A 79 -5.25 -5.43 25.11
C TYR A 79 -5.83 -4.33 26.01
N TYR A 80 -7.11 -4.00 25.84
CA TYR A 80 -7.74 -2.92 26.60
C TYR A 80 -7.79 -3.23 28.10
N ASP A 81 -8.32 -4.41 28.47
CA ASP A 81 -8.48 -4.85 29.85
C ASP A 81 -7.16 -5.29 30.49
N GLY A 82 -6.14 -5.65 29.69
CA GLY A 82 -4.84 -6.13 30.18
C GLY A 82 -3.71 -5.10 30.21
N PHE A 83 -3.69 -4.11 29.31
CA PHE A 83 -2.56 -3.18 29.15
C PHE A 83 -2.96 -1.71 29.02
N TRP A 84 -4.07 -1.40 28.34
CA TRP A 84 -4.51 -0.01 28.15
C TRP A 84 -5.03 0.61 29.45
N SER A 85 -5.94 -0.10 30.12
CA SER A 85 -6.69 0.40 31.28
C SER A 85 -6.08 0.02 32.65
N VAL A 86 -5.23 -1.01 32.67
CA VAL A 86 -4.50 -1.51 33.86
C VAL A 86 -3.01 -1.71 33.56
N ARG A 87 -2.17 -1.78 34.61
CA ARG A 87 -0.74 -2.06 34.48
C ARG A 87 -0.51 -3.56 34.22
N GLY A 88 -0.47 -3.95 32.96
CA GLY A 88 -0.35 -5.36 32.55
C GLY A 88 0.96 -6.07 32.93
N THR A 89 0.86 -7.40 33.05
CA THR A 89 1.96 -8.31 33.39
C THR A 89 2.26 -9.29 32.26
N ASP A 90 3.47 -9.85 32.25
CA ASP A 90 3.82 -11.01 31.43
C ASP A 90 3.23 -12.31 32.02
N ARG A 91 3.49 -13.44 31.35
CA ARG A 91 3.07 -14.78 31.78
C ARG A 91 3.66 -15.24 33.13
N ASN A 92 4.63 -14.50 33.68
CA ASN A 92 5.29 -14.78 34.95
C ASN A 92 4.80 -13.83 36.06
N GLY A 93 3.80 -12.98 35.79
CA GLY A 93 3.30 -11.97 36.72
C GLY A 93 4.18 -10.71 36.83
N LYS A 94 5.22 -10.56 36.01
CA LYS A 94 6.08 -9.37 36.02
C LYS A 94 5.43 -8.24 35.22
N TYR A 95 5.31 -7.05 35.80
CA TYR A 95 4.81 -5.88 35.08
C TYR A 95 5.62 -5.58 33.80
N VAL A 96 4.91 -5.34 32.69
CA VAL A 96 5.50 -5.09 31.36
C VAL A 96 5.76 -3.60 31.12
N PHE A 97 5.00 -2.74 31.80
CA PHE A 97 5.11 -1.28 31.74
C PHE A 97 5.07 -0.69 33.15
N ASP A 98 5.43 0.58 33.31
CA ASP A 98 5.40 1.26 34.61
C ASP A 98 3.98 1.60 35.10
N LYS A 99 3.05 1.80 34.17
CA LYS A 99 1.62 2.04 34.41
C LYS A 99 0.77 1.41 33.30
N ALA A 100 -0.55 1.55 33.39
CA ALA A 100 -1.45 1.37 32.25
C ALA A 100 -1.10 2.38 31.12
N ILE A 101 -1.28 2.03 29.84
CA ILE A 101 -0.90 2.93 28.73
C ILE A 101 -1.58 4.30 28.86
N ARG A 102 -2.89 4.33 29.15
CA ARG A 102 -3.66 5.58 29.30
C ARG A 102 -3.12 6.51 30.39
N ASP A 103 -2.35 6.00 31.36
CA ASP A 103 -1.79 6.76 32.49
C ASP A 103 -0.31 7.12 32.30
N MET A 104 0.24 6.80 31.12
CA MET A 104 1.51 7.32 30.61
C MET A 104 1.33 8.41 29.55
N VAL A 105 0.27 8.30 28.73
CA VAL A 105 -0.11 9.28 27.68
C VAL A 105 -0.35 10.69 28.26
N GLN A 106 0.22 11.71 27.61
CA GLN A 106 0.17 13.12 28.00
C GLN A 106 -0.39 14.00 26.87
N THR A 107 -0.77 15.24 27.21
CA THR A 107 -1.24 16.24 26.24
C THR A 107 -0.22 16.46 25.12
N GLY A 108 -0.63 16.28 23.86
CA GLY A 108 0.22 16.43 22.68
C GLY A 108 0.97 15.16 22.24
N ASP A 109 0.91 14.06 23.00
CA ASP A 109 1.39 12.75 22.53
C ASP A 109 0.50 12.20 21.39
N TYR A 110 1.03 11.23 20.64
CA TYR A 110 0.33 10.50 19.58
C TYR A 110 0.10 9.05 20.01
N VAL A 111 -1.07 8.48 19.69
CA VAL A 111 -1.38 7.07 19.97
C VAL A 111 -1.82 6.38 18.68
N MET A 112 -0.94 5.58 18.10
CA MET A 112 -1.22 4.76 16.91
C MET A 112 -1.80 3.43 17.35
N ILE A 113 -3.03 3.12 16.95
CA ILE A 113 -3.78 1.92 17.37
C ILE A 113 -3.93 1.00 16.16
N MET A 114 -3.26 -0.15 16.19
CA MET A 114 -3.29 -1.18 15.15
C MET A 114 -3.64 -2.53 15.76
N ILE A 115 -4.92 -2.91 15.72
CA ILE A 115 -5.42 -4.14 16.36
C ILE A 115 -6.55 -4.78 15.57
N GLY A 116 -6.74 -6.09 15.74
CA GLY A 116 -7.73 -6.89 15.01
C GLY A 116 -7.19 -8.25 14.53
N ALA A 117 -5.87 -8.45 14.46
CA ALA A 117 -5.28 -9.66 13.88
C ALA A 117 -5.60 -10.95 14.66
N ASN A 118 -5.87 -10.83 15.97
CA ASN A 118 -6.22 -11.95 16.86
C ASN A 118 -7.72 -12.05 17.15
N ASP A 119 -8.47 -10.97 16.91
CA ASP A 119 -9.93 -10.88 17.08
C ASP A 119 -10.70 -11.75 16.06
N ASN A 120 -10.03 -12.16 14.99
CA ASN A 120 -10.53 -13.03 13.91
C ASN A 120 -11.13 -14.35 14.38
N GLY A 121 -12.05 -14.90 13.57
CA GLY A 121 -12.83 -16.09 13.91
C GLY A 121 -13.89 -15.83 14.99
N TYR A 122 -14.53 -14.65 14.96
CA TYR A 122 -15.60 -14.21 15.87
C TYR A 122 -15.29 -14.21 17.38
N LYS A 123 -14.04 -14.46 17.80
CA LYS A 123 -13.62 -14.60 19.21
C LYS A 123 -13.97 -13.41 20.09
N THR A 124 -13.96 -12.21 19.51
CA THR A 124 -14.28 -10.95 20.21
C THR A 124 -15.72 -10.51 19.94
N GLY A 125 -16.15 -10.58 18.68
CA GLY A 125 -17.43 -10.03 18.23
C GLY A 125 -17.34 -8.52 17.96
N GLU A 126 -18.17 -8.05 17.04
CA GLU A 126 -18.14 -6.66 16.54
C GLU A 126 -18.34 -5.63 17.66
N GLU A 127 -19.37 -5.81 18.49
CA GLU A 127 -19.74 -4.87 19.56
C GLU A 127 -18.58 -4.65 20.55
N ASN A 128 -17.95 -5.73 21.00
CA ASN A 128 -16.79 -5.68 21.89
C ASN A 128 -15.60 -4.97 21.23
N PHE A 129 -15.31 -5.30 19.96
CA PHE A 129 -14.21 -4.66 19.22
C PHE A 129 -14.43 -3.16 19.07
N LYS A 130 -15.60 -2.76 18.54
CA LYS A 130 -15.98 -1.36 18.35
C LYS A 130 -16.00 -0.60 19.68
N THR A 131 -16.49 -1.21 20.76
CA THR A 131 -16.50 -0.64 22.12
C THR A 131 -15.09 -0.38 22.64
N LYS A 132 -14.20 -1.38 22.61
CA LYS A 132 -12.87 -1.29 23.22
C LYS A 132 -11.94 -0.37 22.42
N VAL A 133 -11.99 -0.39 21.09
CA VAL A 133 -11.25 0.57 20.24
C VAL A 133 -11.79 2.00 20.42
N THR A 134 -13.12 2.18 20.47
CA THR A 134 -13.74 3.49 20.79
C THR A 134 -13.29 4.03 22.15
N ALA A 135 -13.16 3.17 23.16
CA ALA A 135 -12.69 3.56 24.48
C ALA A 135 -11.23 4.04 24.44
N MET A 136 -10.32 3.33 23.76
CA MET A 136 -8.92 3.79 23.59
C MET A 136 -8.83 5.15 22.88
N VAL A 137 -9.62 5.34 21.82
CA VAL A 137 -9.68 6.63 21.09
C VAL A 137 -10.18 7.76 21.99
N LYS A 138 -11.30 7.57 22.69
CA LYS A 138 -11.89 8.60 23.56
C LYS A 138 -11.02 8.92 24.77
N GLU A 139 -10.43 7.92 25.42
CA GLU A 139 -9.50 8.14 26.54
C GLU A 139 -8.21 8.86 26.07
N THR A 140 -7.73 8.58 24.86
CA THR A 140 -6.62 9.34 24.24
C THR A 140 -6.99 10.82 24.08
N GLN A 141 -8.15 11.12 23.50
CA GLN A 141 -8.65 12.48 23.31
C GLN A 141 -8.86 13.21 24.65
N GLN A 142 -9.37 12.53 25.67
CA GLN A 142 -9.55 13.08 27.02
C GLN A 142 -8.24 13.47 27.71
N LYS A 143 -7.12 12.80 27.39
CA LYS A 143 -5.77 13.15 27.86
C LYS A 143 -5.15 14.31 27.06
N GLY A 144 -5.85 14.85 26.06
CA GLY A 144 -5.32 15.86 25.14
C GLY A 144 -4.28 15.31 24.16
N ALA A 145 -4.21 13.99 24.02
CA ALA A 145 -3.37 13.29 23.05
C ALA A 145 -4.14 13.04 21.75
N TYR A 146 -3.41 12.65 20.71
CA TYR A 146 -3.93 12.57 19.34
C TYR A 146 -3.94 11.11 18.82
N PRO A 147 -5.12 10.47 18.70
CA PRO A 147 -5.23 9.09 18.24
C PRO A 147 -5.13 8.99 16.71
N ILE A 148 -4.51 7.90 16.23
CA ILE A 148 -4.47 7.50 14.83
C ILE A 148 -4.87 6.03 14.76
N LEU A 149 -5.88 5.69 13.97
CA LEU A 149 -6.26 4.29 13.73
C LEU A 149 -5.48 3.73 12.54
N ILE A 150 -5.07 2.47 12.63
CA ILE A 150 -4.34 1.76 11.59
C ILE A 150 -4.96 0.37 11.42
N SER A 151 -5.32 -0.03 10.20
CA SER A 151 -5.82 -1.40 9.95
C SER A 151 -4.70 -2.45 10.13
N PRO A 152 -5.02 -3.72 10.48
CA PRO A 152 -4.02 -4.77 10.64
C PRO A 152 -3.17 -5.02 9.38
N ILE A 153 -1.92 -5.47 9.53
CA ILE A 153 -1.07 -5.86 8.40
C ILE A 153 -1.62 -7.16 7.79
N ARG A 154 -2.02 -7.11 6.50
CA ARG A 154 -2.55 -8.23 5.71
C ARG A 154 -1.62 -9.45 5.81
N ARG A 155 -2.17 -10.64 6.08
CA ARG A 155 -1.40 -11.90 6.03
C ARG A 155 -0.91 -12.15 4.61
N SER A 156 0.27 -12.76 4.43
CA SER A 156 0.77 -13.20 3.12
C SER A 156 0.07 -14.49 2.61
N ASN A 157 -1.26 -14.54 2.73
CA ASN A 157 -2.08 -15.67 2.34
C ASN A 157 -2.55 -15.54 0.88
N PHE A 158 -1.61 -15.68 -0.05
CA PHE A 158 -1.89 -15.64 -1.49
C PHE A 158 -2.80 -16.80 -1.91
N THR A 159 -3.89 -16.50 -2.59
CA THR A 159 -4.79 -17.48 -3.23
C THR A 159 -4.51 -17.62 -4.73
N SER A 160 -3.95 -16.57 -5.35
CA SER A 160 -3.43 -16.60 -6.73
C SER A 160 -2.19 -15.70 -6.84
N VAL A 161 -1.64 -15.55 -8.05
CA VAL A 161 -0.52 -14.63 -8.30
C VAL A 161 -0.87 -13.16 -8.05
N ASP A 162 -2.14 -12.80 -8.23
CA ASP A 162 -2.64 -11.42 -8.15
C ASP A 162 -3.71 -11.23 -7.03
N SER A 163 -3.90 -12.22 -6.14
CA SER A 163 -4.84 -12.14 -5.01
C SER A 163 -4.26 -12.63 -3.68
N VAL A 164 -4.55 -11.87 -2.61
CA VAL A 164 -4.16 -12.15 -1.21
C VAL A 164 -5.42 -12.11 -0.33
N TYR A 165 -5.73 -13.25 0.27
CA TYR A 165 -6.95 -13.47 1.05
C TYR A 165 -7.05 -12.55 2.29
N GLU A 166 -8.29 -12.15 2.60
CA GLU A 166 -8.63 -11.38 3.79
C GLU A 166 -8.66 -12.27 5.05
N GLY A 167 -7.46 -12.50 5.62
CA GLY A 167 -7.24 -13.34 6.80
C GLY A 167 -7.79 -12.81 8.14
N TYR A 168 -8.41 -11.63 8.15
CA TYR A 168 -9.02 -10.99 9.32
C TYR A 168 -10.50 -10.62 9.13
N HIS A 169 -11.09 -10.93 7.97
CA HIS A 169 -12.50 -10.67 7.66
C HIS A 169 -12.89 -9.20 7.88
N ALA A 170 -13.87 -8.91 8.75
CA ALA A 170 -14.41 -7.56 8.91
C ALA A 170 -13.55 -6.61 9.79
N TYR A 171 -12.51 -7.08 10.49
CA TYR A 171 -11.77 -6.22 11.44
C TYR A 171 -11.02 -5.02 10.81
N PRO A 172 -10.41 -5.13 9.61
CA PRO A 172 -9.92 -3.96 8.85
C PRO A 172 -11.04 -2.97 8.50
N ILE A 173 -12.24 -3.46 8.15
CA ILE A 173 -13.42 -2.64 7.82
C ILE A 173 -13.89 -1.90 9.07
N TYR A 174 -14.04 -2.58 10.21
CA TYR A 174 -14.42 -1.95 11.48
C TYR A 174 -13.44 -0.85 11.91
N MET A 175 -12.13 -0.99 11.65
CA MET A 175 -11.16 0.09 11.91
C MET A 175 -11.39 1.32 11.01
N ARG A 176 -11.76 1.12 9.75
CA ARG A 176 -12.11 2.19 8.79
C ARG A 176 -13.40 2.91 9.20
N GLU A 177 -14.43 2.16 9.58
CA GLU A 177 -15.71 2.69 10.11
C GLU A 177 -15.54 3.48 11.41
N LEU A 178 -14.72 2.97 12.35
CA LEU A 178 -14.41 3.64 13.61
C LEU A 178 -13.66 4.95 13.37
N ALA A 179 -12.75 4.99 12.39
CA ALA A 179 -12.05 6.22 12.05
C ALA A 179 -13.00 7.31 11.54
N GLY A 180 -13.89 6.97 10.60
CA GLY A 180 -14.89 7.89 10.06
C GLY A 180 -15.88 8.37 11.12
N SER A 181 -16.46 7.44 11.91
CA SER A 181 -17.48 7.75 12.92
C SER A 181 -16.94 8.53 14.12
N LEU A 182 -15.70 8.26 14.56
CA LEU A 182 -15.03 9.00 15.64
C LEU A 182 -14.29 10.25 15.14
N LYS A 183 -14.25 10.47 13.81
CA LYS A 183 -13.56 11.58 13.12
C LYS A 183 -12.08 11.67 13.49
N VAL A 184 -11.40 10.53 13.46
CA VAL A 184 -9.96 10.38 13.71
C VAL A 184 -9.25 9.91 12.44
N PRO A 185 -7.97 10.25 12.24
CA PRO A 185 -7.23 9.87 11.05
C PRO A 185 -7.00 8.36 10.96
N PHE A 186 -6.84 7.89 9.73
CA PHE A 186 -6.74 6.48 9.39
C PHE A 186 -5.56 6.21 8.45
N ILE A 187 -4.77 5.19 8.76
CA ILE A 187 -3.75 4.64 7.86
C ILE A 187 -4.21 3.23 7.47
N ASP A 188 -4.62 3.06 6.22
CA ASP A 188 -5.13 1.77 5.75
C ASP A 188 -4.00 0.78 5.40
N LEU A 189 -3.25 0.39 6.43
CA LEU A 189 -2.10 -0.49 6.31
C LEU A 189 -2.48 -1.89 5.80
N ASP A 190 -3.72 -2.34 6.00
CA ASP A 190 -4.26 -3.55 5.36
C ASP A 190 -4.20 -3.45 3.82
N THR A 191 -4.86 -2.44 3.24
CA THR A 191 -4.84 -2.18 1.79
C THR A 191 -3.42 -1.96 1.26
N LEU A 192 -2.62 -1.14 1.97
CA LEU A 192 -1.24 -0.84 1.58
C LEU A 192 -0.34 -2.09 1.64
N SER A 193 -0.53 -2.97 2.63
CA SER A 193 0.23 -4.21 2.76
C SER A 193 -0.20 -5.26 1.75
N ARG A 194 -1.50 -5.42 1.45
CA ARG A 194 -2.00 -6.22 0.32
C ARG A 194 -1.29 -5.81 -0.98
N ASN A 195 -1.29 -4.52 -1.29
CA ASN A 195 -0.70 -4.01 -2.53
C ASN A 195 0.83 -4.23 -2.58
N TYR A 196 1.53 -4.00 -1.46
CA TYR A 196 2.96 -4.28 -1.36
C TYR A 196 3.28 -5.77 -1.54
N LEU A 197 2.53 -6.68 -0.90
CA LEU A 197 2.63 -8.12 -1.06
C LEU A 197 2.44 -8.53 -2.53
N LEU A 198 1.40 -8.04 -3.20
CA LEU A 198 1.13 -8.33 -4.62
C LEU A 198 2.27 -7.85 -5.55
N SER A 199 2.79 -6.64 -5.34
CA SER A 199 3.94 -6.13 -6.10
C SER A 199 5.16 -7.07 -6.03
N LEU A 200 5.36 -7.68 -4.86
CA LEU A 200 6.47 -8.58 -4.54
C LEU A 200 6.19 -10.06 -4.86
N GLY A 201 4.94 -10.46 -5.00
CA GLY A 201 4.52 -11.86 -5.20
C GLY A 201 4.77 -12.78 -4.00
N GLN A 202 4.17 -13.97 -4.05
CA GLN A 202 4.10 -14.91 -2.93
C GLN A 202 5.47 -15.33 -2.36
N TYR A 203 6.39 -15.84 -3.19
CA TYR A 203 7.65 -16.40 -2.70
C TYR A 203 8.50 -15.40 -1.91
N TYR A 204 8.68 -14.18 -2.43
CA TYR A 204 9.44 -13.14 -1.73
C TYR A 204 8.70 -12.67 -0.48
N SER A 205 7.39 -12.41 -0.59
CA SER A 205 6.58 -11.99 0.56
C SER A 205 6.72 -12.98 1.73
N ASN A 206 6.60 -14.27 1.44
CA ASN A 206 6.77 -15.34 2.42
C ASN A 206 8.20 -15.42 2.96
N HIS A 207 9.22 -15.60 2.10
CA HIS A 207 10.59 -15.92 2.56
C HIS A 207 11.44 -14.72 2.98
N TYR A 208 10.97 -13.48 2.74
CA TYR A 208 11.69 -12.24 3.02
C TYR A 208 10.93 -11.29 3.95
N LEU A 209 9.59 -11.14 3.82
CA LEU A 209 8.83 -10.25 4.72
C LEU A 209 8.23 -11.01 5.91
N ASN A 210 7.63 -12.17 5.65
CA ASN A 210 6.98 -13.02 6.63
C ASN A 210 7.92 -14.14 7.11
N MET A 211 7.43 -14.96 8.03
CA MET A 211 8.21 -15.97 8.73
C MET A 211 8.18 -17.32 8.01
N PHE A 212 8.49 -17.32 6.71
CA PHE A 212 8.96 -18.52 6.02
C PHE A 212 10.48 -18.53 6.10
N ILE A 213 11.01 -19.42 6.94
CA ILE A 213 12.43 -19.52 7.26
C ILE A 213 12.94 -20.83 6.68
N ASP A 214 13.99 -20.75 5.87
CA ASP A 214 14.62 -21.91 5.25
C ASP A 214 15.62 -22.56 6.24
N GLU A 215 15.95 -23.85 6.07
CA GLU A 215 16.82 -24.54 7.04
C GLU A 215 18.23 -23.93 7.09
N GLY A 216 18.75 -23.73 8.31
CA GLY A 216 20.09 -23.18 8.51
C GLY A 216 20.21 -21.67 8.27
N GLU A 217 19.13 -20.93 8.09
CA GLU A 217 19.20 -19.47 7.93
C GLU A 217 19.62 -18.75 9.21
N TYR A 218 19.07 -19.15 10.35
CA TYR A 218 19.29 -18.52 11.65
C TYR A 218 19.42 -19.57 12.76
N SER A 219 20.30 -19.40 13.75
CA SER A 219 20.43 -20.36 14.87
C SER A 219 19.30 -20.29 15.91
N THR A 220 18.44 -19.27 15.80
CA THR A 220 17.28 -18.99 16.67
C THR A 220 15.96 -19.45 16.05
N SER A 221 16.00 -20.17 14.92
CA SER A 221 14.79 -20.65 14.22
C SER A 221 15.10 -21.87 13.37
N GLY A 222 14.32 -22.93 13.52
CA GLY A 222 14.21 -23.97 12.50
C GLY A 222 13.29 -23.53 11.35
N VAL A 223 13.02 -24.46 10.43
CA VAL A 223 12.07 -24.26 9.33
C VAL A 223 10.72 -23.78 9.85
N GLN A 224 10.18 -22.72 9.25
CA GLN A 224 8.88 -22.12 9.58
C GLN A 224 8.12 -21.74 8.31
N THR A 225 6.79 -21.65 8.41
CA THR A 225 5.85 -21.31 7.33
C THR A 225 4.72 -20.40 7.84
N ASP A 226 5.08 -19.35 8.56
CA ASP A 226 4.16 -18.43 9.26
C ASP A 226 3.88 -17.18 8.41
N ASN A 227 2.66 -17.09 7.86
CA ASN A 227 2.21 -16.01 6.96
C ASN A 227 1.59 -14.79 7.67
N GLN A 228 1.62 -14.74 9.02
CA GLN A 228 1.16 -13.60 9.80
C GLN A 228 2.32 -12.80 10.38
N HIS A 229 3.28 -13.47 11.02
CA HIS A 229 4.38 -12.78 11.67
C HIS A 229 5.47 -12.37 10.66
N LEU A 230 6.20 -11.31 11.02
CA LEU A 230 7.17 -10.66 10.15
C LEU A 230 8.60 -11.04 10.56
N GLN A 231 9.48 -11.16 9.56
CA GLN A 231 10.92 -10.96 9.75
C GLN A 231 11.22 -9.47 9.92
N GLN A 232 12.41 -9.13 10.43
CA GLN A 232 12.92 -7.75 10.48
C GLN A 232 12.71 -6.97 9.17
N MET A 233 12.94 -7.60 8.01
CA MET A 233 12.72 -6.96 6.71
C MET A 233 11.26 -6.56 6.48
N GLY A 234 10.29 -7.40 6.85
CA GLY A 234 8.87 -7.10 6.81
C GLY A 234 8.47 -6.01 7.79
N ALA A 235 8.93 -6.12 9.05
CA ALA A 235 8.71 -5.10 10.08
C ALA A 235 9.19 -3.71 9.62
N ASN A 236 10.41 -3.64 9.06
CA ASN A 236 11.03 -2.38 8.65
C ASN A 236 10.41 -1.86 7.34
N ALA A 237 9.91 -2.74 6.46
CA ALA A 237 9.17 -2.33 5.26
C ALA A 237 7.79 -1.73 5.59
N PHE A 238 6.98 -2.39 6.44
CA PHE A 238 5.66 -1.88 6.82
C PHE A 238 5.77 -0.64 7.72
N GLY A 239 6.75 -0.60 8.62
CA GLY A 239 7.04 0.61 9.42
C GLY A 239 7.38 1.81 8.53
N ARG A 240 8.18 1.59 7.48
CA ARG A 240 8.49 2.61 6.47
C ARG A 240 7.22 3.09 5.75
N ILE A 241 6.37 2.18 5.28
CA ILE A 241 5.08 2.50 4.62
C ILE A 241 4.18 3.37 5.50
N VAL A 242 4.11 3.09 6.81
CA VAL A 242 3.37 3.93 7.78
C VAL A 242 4.01 5.32 7.89
N THR A 243 5.33 5.43 8.03
CA THR A 243 6.01 6.74 8.07
C THR A 243 5.93 7.52 6.75
N GLU A 244 5.81 6.83 5.63
CA GLU A 244 5.54 7.45 4.32
C GLU A 244 4.12 8.04 4.31
N GLN A 245 3.10 7.34 4.83
CA GLN A 245 1.74 7.91 4.94
C GLN A 245 1.71 9.19 5.79
N LEU A 246 2.50 9.28 6.86
CA LEU A 246 2.57 10.51 7.68
C LEU A 246 2.92 11.76 6.86
N ARG A 247 3.73 11.62 5.80
CA ARG A 247 4.15 12.76 4.94
C ARG A 247 3.02 13.27 4.05
N PHE A 248 2.10 12.39 3.66
CA PHE A 248 1.07 12.65 2.64
C PHE A 248 -0.34 12.81 3.22
N HIS A 249 -0.57 12.35 4.46
CA HIS A 249 -1.88 12.35 5.11
C HIS A 249 -2.54 13.75 5.11
N SER A 250 -3.86 13.79 4.94
CA SER A 250 -4.66 15.01 4.81
C SER A 250 -4.80 15.78 6.13
N ASP A 251 -4.98 15.07 7.24
CA ASP A 251 -4.98 15.69 8.58
C ASP A 251 -3.63 16.35 8.91
N ALA A 252 -3.73 17.58 9.43
CA ALA A 252 -2.58 18.43 9.71
C ALA A 252 -1.72 17.98 10.91
N LYS A 253 -2.27 17.27 11.91
CA LYS A 253 -1.52 16.73 13.06
C LYS A 253 -0.73 15.49 12.65
N VAL A 254 -1.32 14.59 11.88
CA VAL A 254 -0.59 13.45 11.28
C VAL A 254 0.55 13.97 10.42
N LYS A 255 0.28 15.00 9.61
CA LYS A 255 1.30 15.64 8.76
C LYS A 255 2.38 16.39 9.55
N GLU A 256 2.03 17.01 10.68
CA GLU A 256 2.99 17.67 11.58
C GLU A 256 4.02 16.67 12.11
N LEU A 257 3.58 15.46 12.51
CA LEU A 257 4.45 14.40 13.01
C LEU A 257 5.51 13.96 11.98
N SER A 258 5.24 14.11 10.68
CA SER A 258 6.21 13.78 9.63
C SER A 258 7.45 14.69 9.60
N LYS A 259 7.42 15.85 10.26
CA LYS A 259 8.58 16.74 10.42
C LYS A 259 9.64 16.16 11.37
N ALA A 260 9.25 15.26 12.26
CA ALA A 260 10.17 14.56 13.16
C ALA A 260 10.85 13.34 12.50
N LEU A 261 10.55 13.04 11.23
CA LEU A 261 11.16 11.92 10.50
C LEU A 261 12.57 12.27 10.01
N LYS A 262 13.53 11.38 10.31
CA LYS A 262 14.94 11.49 9.91
C LYS A 262 15.16 11.44 8.40
N PRO A 263 16.32 11.92 7.92
CA PRO A 263 16.84 11.62 6.59
C PRO A 263 16.98 10.11 6.36
N MET A 264 16.68 9.68 5.13
CA MET A 264 16.64 8.27 4.75
C MET A 264 17.67 7.98 3.67
N TYR A 265 18.47 6.93 3.85
CA TYR A 265 19.58 6.58 2.98
C TYR A 265 19.24 5.34 2.14
N GLN A 266 19.60 5.36 0.85
CA GLN A 266 19.32 4.26 -0.07
C GLN A 266 20.27 3.09 0.16
N VAL A 267 19.72 1.88 0.10
CA VAL A 267 20.47 0.64 -0.11
C VAL A 267 20.03 0.09 -1.45
N ASP A 268 20.85 0.31 -2.48
CA ASP A 268 20.68 -0.32 -3.79
C ASP A 268 21.18 -1.77 -3.73
N VAL A 269 20.44 -2.70 -4.32
CA VAL A 269 20.74 -4.14 -4.26
C VAL A 269 20.82 -4.71 -5.67
N LYS A 270 21.98 -5.27 -6.02
CA LYS A 270 22.26 -5.87 -7.33
C LYS A 270 22.52 -7.37 -7.22
N VAL A 271 22.33 -8.10 -8.32
CA VAL A 271 22.70 -9.51 -8.50
C VAL A 271 23.69 -9.59 -9.67
N SER A 272 24.76 -10.38 -9.55
CA SER A 272 25.82 -10.47 -10.56
C SER A 272 26.36 -11.91 -10.68
N PRO A 273 26.36 -12.56 -11.87
CA PRO A 273 25.74 -12.05 -13.08
C PRO A 273 24.23 -11.97 -12.87
N GLU A 274 23.60 -11.16 -13.70
CA GLU A 274 22.17 -10.92 -13.64
C GLU A 274 21.37 -12.24 -13.81
N GLY A 275 20.19 -12.34 -13.17
CA GLY A 275 19.35 -13.54 -13.27
C GLY A 275 19.89 -14.79 -12.57
N ALA A 276 21.06 -14.73 -11.93
CA ALA A 276 21.65 -15.80 -11.13
C ALA A 276 20.91 -16.10 -9.82
N ALA A 277 19.99 -15.22 -9.42
CA ALA A 277 19.11 -15.38 -8.27
C ALA A 277 17.65 -15.58 -8.71
N THR A 278 16.93 -16.44 -7.99
CA THR A 278 15.46 -16.57 -8.05
C THR A 278 14.79 -15.36 -7.40
N ALA A 279 15.40 -14.83 -6.34
CA ALA A 279 15.01 -13.59 -5.67
C ALA A 279 16.23 -12.98 -4.95
N ALA A 280 16.21 -11.67 -4.73
CA ALA A 280 17.13 -10.98 -3.83
C ALA A 280 16.37 -9.81 -3.17
N THR A 281 16.83 -9.35 -2.00
CA THR A 281 16.26 -8.20 -1.29
C THR A 281 16.03 -7.03 -2.24
N ALA A 282 14.78 -6.56 -2.32
CA ALA A 282 14.46 -5.36 -3.09
C ALA A 282 15.24 -4.15 -2.53
N SER A 283 15.67 -3.25 -3.41
CA SER A 283 16.32 -2.00 -2.98
C SER A 283 15.40 -1.21 -2.04
N GLY A 284 15.99 -0.49 -1.08
CA GLY A 284 15.23 0.11 0.01
C GLY A 284 15.83 1.41 0.53
N TYR A 285 15.11 2.04 1.46
CA TYR A 285 15.52 3.27 2.13
C TYR A 285 15.41 3.07 3.63
N TYR A 286 16.47 3.42 4.35
CA TYR A 286 16.61 3.15 5.78
C TYR A 286 17.24 4.36 6.48
N PRO A 287 16.79 4.72 7.69
CA PRO A 287 17.39 5.80 8.45
C PRO A 287 18.69 5.33 9.09
N GLU A 288 19.62 6.26 9.36
CA GLU A 288 20.87 5.93 10.05
C GLU A 288 20.61 5.23 11.40
N GLY A 289 21.39 4.18 11.67
CA GLY A 289 21.33 3.35 12.87
C GLY A 289 20.43 2.12 12.76
N MET A 290 19.44 2.11 11.84
CA MET A 290 18.54 0.97 11.66
C MET A 290 19.30 -0.30 11.23
N MET A 291 18.86 -1.45 11.72
CA MET A 291 19.34 -2.75 11.23
C MET A 291 18.75 -3.06 9.85
N VAL A 292 19.62 -3.42 8.90
CA VAL A 292 19.26 -3.83 7.55
C VAL A 292 19.69 -5.28 7.34
N THR A 293 18.78 -6.08 6.78
CA THR A 293 19.02 -7.47 6.38
C THR A 293 18.88 -7.60 4.86
N LEU A 294 19.88 -8.19 4.23
CA LEU A 294 19.90 -8.61 2.83
C LEU A 294 19.82 -10.13 2.78
N LYS A 295 18.95 -10.69 1.92
CA LYS A 295 18.81 -12.12 1.61
C LYS A 295 18.86 -12.29 0.09
N THR A 296 19.32 -13.44 -0.38
CA THR A 296 19.25 -13.83 -1.80
C THR A 296 18.95 -15.31 -1.92
N THR A 297 18.12 -15.70 -2.89
CA THR A 297 17.78 -17.08 -3.19
C THR A 297 18.48 -17.45 -4.49
N PRO A 298 19.50 -18.32 -4.50
CA PRO A 298 20.11 -18.81 -5.74
C PRO A 298 19.09 -19.31 -6.77
N LYS A 299 19.36 -19.11 -8.06
CA LYS A 299 18.72 -19.86 -9.14
C LYS A 299 19.45 -21.19 -9.30
N ALA A 300 18.71 -22.27 -9.62
CA ALA A 300 19.31 -23.57 -9.92
C ALA A 300 20.42 -23.43 -11.00
N GLY A 301 21.57 -24.06 -10.76
CA GLY A 301 22.77 -23.94 -11.59
C GLY A 301 23.73 -22.80 -11.22
N TYR A 302 23.36 -21.87 -10.34
CA TYR A 302 24.23 -20.76 -9.94
C TYR A 302 24.79 -20.91 -8.51
N THR A 303 26.12 -20.96 -8.40
CA THR A 303 26.83 -20.99 -7.11
C THR A 303 27.00 -19.58 -6.55
N PHE A 304 26.53 -19.31 -5.34
CA PHE A 304 26.75 -18.02 -4.68
C PHE A 304 28.21 -17.87 -4.20
N VAL A 305 28.81 -16.70 -4.46
CA VAL A 305 30.20 -16.38 -4.08
C VAL A 305 30.22 -15.51 -2.82
N GLY A 306 29.28 -14.58 -2.68
CA GLY A 306 29.13 -13.76 -1.47
C GLY A 306 28.50 -12.39 -1.72
N TRP A 307 28.25 -11.68 -0.63
CA TRP A 307 27.85 -10.27 -0.65
C TRP A 307 29.08 -9.35 -0.77
N TYR A 308 28.93 -8.24 -1.49
CA TYR A 308 29.96 -7.23 -1.71
C TYR A 308 29.40 -5.82 -1.50
N ASP A 309 30.21 -4.89 -0.97
CA ASP A 309 29.82 -3.51 -0.67
C ASP A 309 29.90 -2.57 -1.90
N GLY A 310 29.53 -1.30 -1.69
CA GLY A 310 29.63 -0.22 -2.69
C GLY A 310 31.06 0.15 -3.11
N ASN A 311 32.10 -0.41 -2.47
CA ASN A 311 33.49 -0.29 -2.88
C ASN A 311 33.96 -1.51 -3.69
N ALA A 312 33.09 -2.50 -3.92
CA ALA A 312 33.37 -3.82 -4.47
C ALA A 312 34.30 -4.70 -3.60
N ASN A 313 34.35 -4.43 -2.28
CA ASN A 313 34.95 -5.34 -1.30
C ASN A 313 33.97 -6.45 -0.94
N LYS A 314 34.45 -7.69 -0.77
CA LYS A 314 33.62 -8.78 -0.23
C LYS A 314 33.33 -8.51 1.24
N VAL A 315 32.05 -8.52 1.64
CA VAL A 315 31.66 -8.36 3.03
C VAL A 315 31.45 -9.71 3.71
N SER A 316 31.76 -9.75 5.00
CA SER A 316 31.59 -10.88 5.90
C SER A 316 31.43 -10.35 7.34
N GLY A 317 31.06 -11.23 8.27
CA GLY A 317 30.71 -10.82 9.64
C GLY A 317 29.32 -10.18 9.69
N ASN A 318 28.31 -11.01 9.97
CA ASN A 318 26.94 -10.53 10.17
C ASN A 318 26.84 -9.70 11.46
N ALA A 319 26.23 -8.51 11.38
CA ALA A 319 25.96 -7.68 12.55
C ALA A 319 24.91 -8.30 13.51
N ARG A 320 24.17 -9.32 13.05
CA ARG A 320 23.39 -10.25 13.88
C ARG A 320 24.06 -11.62 13.90
N SER A 321 24.60 -11.99 15.06
CA SER A 321 25.32 -13.26 15.26
C SER A 321 24.41 -14.48 15.13
N GLU A 322 23.09 -14.30 15.16
CA GLU A 322 22.08 -15.32 14.93
C GLU A 322 22.05 -15.80 13.48
N VAL A 323 22.46 -14.98 12.50
CA VAL A 323 22.45 -15.33 11.07
C VAL A 323 23.52 -16.37 10.76
N LYS A 324 23.14 -17.47 10.11
CA LYS A 324 24.02 -18.60 9.75
C LYS A 324 24.11 -18.85 8.24
N SER A 325 23.04 -18.59 7.48
CA SER A 325 23.07 -18.76 6.03
C SER A 325 24.08 -17.81 5.37
N PRO A 326 24.94 -18.28 4.45
CA PRO A 326 25.86 -17.42 3.71
C PRO A 326 25.12 -16.48 2.76
N TYR A 327 23.87 -16.80 2.39
CA TYR A 327 23.04 -15.98 1.52
C TYR A 327 22.48 -14.73 2.21
N ILE A 328 22.61 -14.63 3.54
CA ILE A 328 22.10 -13.50 4.33
C ILE A 328 23.26 -12.64 4.85
N TYR A 329 23.16 -11.32 4.63
CA TYR A 329 24.07 -10.33 5.18
C TYR A 329 23.32 -9.24 5.96
N THR A 330 23.82 -8.88 7.14
CA THR A 330 23.21 -7.94 8.08
C THR A 330 24.18 -6.88 8.53
N PHE A 331 23.74 -5.62 8.52
CA PHE A 331 24.54 -4.46 8.88
C PHE A 331 23.67 -3.35 9.50
N LYS A 332 24.30 -2.39 10.18
CA LYS A 332 23.64 -1.16 10.63
C LYS A 332 23.77 -0.10 9.54
N MET A 333 22.67 0.57 9.19
CA MET A 333 22.68 1.62 8.17
C MET A 333 23.52 2.82 8.64
N GLY A 334 24.45 3.29 7.81
CA GLY A 334 25.23 4.51 8.06
C GLY A 334 24.60 5.75 7.43
N ASN A 335 25.17 6.92 7.71
CA ASN A 335 24.80 8.22 7.11
C ASN A 335 25.16 8.39 5.61
N LYS A 336 25.19 7.31 4.82
CA LYS A 336 25.42 7.39 3.37
C LYS A 336 24.60 6.35 2.62
N SER A 337 23.98 6.80 1.52
CA SER A 337 23.41 5.92 0.52
C SER A 337 24.51 5.05 -0.12
N THR A 338 24.20 3.80 -0.41
CA THR A 338 25.19 2.77 -0.78
C THR A 338 24.58 1.70 -1.70
N GLN A 339 25.42 0.78 -2.17
CA GLN A 339 25.02 -0.42 -2.92
C GLN A 339 25.57 -1.67 -2.25
N TYR A 340 24.85 -2.79 -2.37
CA TYR A 340 25.39 -4.13 -2.16
C TYR A 340 25.13 -5.01 -3.39
N THR A 341 26.09 -5.90 -3.71
CA THR A 341 25.95 -6.88 -4.80
C THR A 341 25.97 -8.30 -4.24
N ALA A 342 24.93 -9.07 -4.56
CA ALA A 342 24.93 -10.53 -4.45
C ALA A 342 25.72 -11.10 -5.64
N VAL A 343 26.96 -11.54 -5.41
CA VAL A 343 27.81 -12.10 -6.46
C VAL A 343 27.73 -13.62 -6.46
N TYR A 344 27.57 -14.18 -7.65
CA TYR A 344 27.55 -15.59 -8.00
C TYR A 344 28.72 -15.92 -8.94
N ALA A 345 28.97 -17.20 -9.19
CA ALA A 345 30.03 -17.64 -10.11
C ALA A 345 29.85 -17.04 -11.52
N GLY A 346 30.93 -16.56 -12.12
CA GLY A 346 30.92 -15.78 -13.37
C GLY A 346 30.56 -14.29 -13.22
N GLY A 347 30.18 -13.85 -12.02
CA GLY A 347 29.81 -12.46 -11.73
C GLY A 347 30.95 -11.61 -11.17
N SER A 348 30.69 -10.30 -11.05
CA SER A 348 31.56 -9.35 -10.37
C SER A 348 30.76 -8.23 -9.69
N ALA A 349 31.26 -7.71 -8.56
CA ALA A 349 30.68 -6.56 -7.88
C ALA A 349 31.05 -5.25 -8.59
N GLN A 350 30.10 -4.32 -8.70
CA GLN A 350 30.39 -2.96 -9.18
C GLN A 350 30.48 -1.98 -8.02
N LYS A 351 31.37 -0.99 -8.14
CA LYS A 351 31.42 0.15 -7.22
C LYS A 351 30.17 1.02 -7.40
N TYR A 352 29.66 1.52 -6.29
CA TYR A 352 28.57 2.50 -6.25
C TYR A 352 29.02 3.83 -6.85
N THR A 353 28.25 4.35 -7.80
CA THR A 353 28.55 5.62 -8.50
C THR A 353 27.76 6.82 -7.95
N GLY A 354 26.95 6.61 -6.90
CA GLY A 354 26.13 7.65 -6.31
C GLY A 354 26.88 8.57 -5.33
N ASN A 355 26.33 9.76 -5.10
CA ASN A 355 26.90 10.77 -4.21
C ASN A 355 26.78 10.44 -2.71
N GLY A 356 26.14 9.33 -2.35
CA GLY A 356 25.89 8.92 -0.96
C GLY A 356 24.87 9.78 -0.21
N GLY A 357 24.20 10.74 -0.86
CA GLY A 357 23.28 11.67 -0.22
C GLY A 357 22.03 11.01 0.36
N ALA A 358 21.46 11.62 1.40
CA ALA A 358 20.18 11.22 1.98
C ALA A 358 19.00 11.74 1.12
N VAL A 359 17.89 11.02 1.15
CA VAL A 359 16.56 11.55 0.81
C VAL A 359 15.98 12.18 2.08
N THR A 360 15.93 13.51 2.09
CA THR A 360 15.25 14.32 3.13
C THR A 360 13.82 14.68 2.72
N GLN A 361 13.60 14.90 1.42
CA GLN A 361 12.29 15.12 0.81
C GLN A 361 11.92 13.88 -0.01
N PHE A 362 10.92 13.14 0.47
CA PHE A 362 10.17 12.21 -0.36
C PHE A 362 9.20 13.05 -1.19
N SER A 363 9.18 12.86 -2.51
CA SER A 363 8.41 13.72 -3.42
C SER A 363 6.94 13.75 -3.03
N VAL A 364 6.37 14.96 -2.94
CA VAL A 364 4.96 15.19 -2.58
C VAL A 364 4.01 15.06 -3.77
N ASP A 365 4.55 14.82 -4.97
CA ASP A 365 3.83 14.73 -6.22
C ASP A 365 3.23 13.33 -6.45
N VAL A 366 2.11 13.07 -5.78
CA VAL A 366 1.15 12.06 -6.25
C VAL A 366 0.85 12.36 -7.74
N PRO A 367 1.02 11.40 -8.67
CA PRO A 367 0.85 11.67 -10.10
C PRO A 367 -0.60 12.02 -10.42
N ARG A 368 -0.87 13.33 -10.57
CA ARG A 368 -2.11 13.83 -11.15
C ARG A 368 -2.06 13.64 -12.66
N LYS A 369 -2.87 12.71 -13.17
CA LYS A 369 -3.02 12.29 -14.59
C LYS A 369 -1.90 11.40 -15.13
N LEU A 370 -2.27 10.47 -16.02
CA LEU A 370 -1.38 9.49 -16.66
C LEU A 370 -1.35 9.58 -18.21
N ASN A 371 -1.68 10.74 -18.81
CA ASN A 371 -1.81 10.90 -20.27
C ASN A 371 -0.66 10.24 -21.08
N GLY A 372 -1.03 9.35 -22.00
CA GLY A 372 -0.17 8.84 -23.08
C GLY A 372 0.97 7.90 -22.66
N LEU A 373 0.78 6.58 -22.77
CA LEU A 373 1.76 5.60 -23.28
C LEU A 373 1.07 4.22 -23.32
N PRO A 374 1.03 3.53 -24.48
CA PRO A 374 0.29 2.27 -24.60
C PRO A 374 1.09 1.06 -24.10
N PHE A 375 0.36 -0.04 -23.83
CA PHE A 375 0.88 -1.40 -23.77
C PHE A 375 -0.23 -2.44 -24.04
N GLN A 376 0.12 -3.66 -24.49
CA GLN A 376 -0.82 -4.76 -24.84
C GLN A 376 -0.49 -6.06 -24.08
N PRO A 377 -1.48 -6.79 -23.53
CA PRO A 377 -1.24 -7.99 -22.74
C PRO A 377 -1.13 -9.27 -23.60
N GLU A 378 -0.24 -10.19 -23.19
CA GLU A 378 -0.35 -11.62 -23.52
C GLU A 378 -0.06 -12.50 -22.30
N GLY A 379 -0.84 -13.58 -22.18
CA GLY A 379 -0.37 -14.87 -21.66
C GLY A 379 -0.49 -15.16 -20.16
N TYR A 380 -1.68 -15.52 -19.68
CA TYR A 380 -1.81 -16.41 -18.51
C TYR A 380 -2.99 -17.38 -18.68
N THR A 381 -2.78 -18.65 -18.36
CA THR A 381 -3.78 -19.74 -18.43
C THR A 381 -4.35 -20.04 -17.04
N SER A 382 -5.66 -20.20 -16.93
CA SER A 382 -6.39 -20.43 -15.67
C SER A 382 -6.69 -21.91 -15.38
N GLN A 383 -6.91 -22.21 -14.10
CA GLN A 383 -7.77 -23.28 -13.58
C GLN A 383 -8.22 -22.88 -12.14
N PRO A 384 -9.40 -23.31 -11.66
CA PRO A 384 -10.13 -22.62 -10.59
C PRO A 384 -10.07 -23.30 -9.20
N ALA A 385 -10.69 -22.65 -8.21
CA ALA A 385 -11.12 -23.22 -6.94
C ALA A 385 -12.52 -22.67 -6.58
N GLU A 386 -13.31 -23.45 -5.84
CA GLU A 386 -14.78 -23.27 -5.68
C GLU A 386 -15.21 -22.52 -4.40
N ASP A 387 -16.53 -22.30 -4.27
CA ASP A 387 -17.31 -21.88 -3.10
C ASP A 387 -17.09 -20.47 -2.53
N GLU A 388 -17.66 -19.49 -3.22
CA GLU A 388 -17.93 -18.14 -2.71
C GLU A 388 -19.30 -18.07 -1.99
N LYS A 389 -19.51 -17.08 -1.11
CA LYS A 389 -20.74 -16.97 -0.30
C LYS A 389 -21.51 -15.66 -0.55
N VAL A 390 -22.69 -15.83 -1.12
CA VAL A 390 -23.67 -14.82 -1.56
C VAL A 390 -23.79 -13.58 -0.65
N LEU A 391 -23.67 -12.40 -1.26
CA LEU A 391 -24.05 -11.10 -0.70
C LEU A 391 -25.55 -10.83 -0.93
N GLY A 392 -26.18 -10.07 -0.03
CA GLY A 392 -27.59 -9.68 -0.17
C GLY A 392 -27.81 -8.62 -1.27
N PRO A 393 -29.04 -8.49 -1.80
CA PRO A 393 -29.34 -7.55 -2.88
C PRO A 393 -29.16 -6.09 -2.43
N ILE A 394 -28.50 -5.29 -3.28
CA ILE A 394 -28.32 -3.85 -3.09
C ILE A 394 -29.39 -3.11 -3.92
N GLU A 395 -30.05 -2.11 -3.33
CA GLU A 395 -30.96 -1.23 -4.07
C GLU A 395 -30.18 -0.19 -4.89
N PHE A 396 -30.39 -0.17 -6.21
CA PHE A 396 -29.76 0.79 -7.11
C PHE A 396 -30.26 2.22 -6.85
N ASN A 397 -29.34 3.15 -6.62
CA ASN A 397 -29.64 4.56 -6.33
C ASN A 397 -29.57 5.49 -7.55
N SER A 398 -28.85 5.07 -8.60
CA SER A 398 -28.94 5.60 -9.97
C SER A 398 -28.81 4.40 -10.93
N LEU A 399 -29.83 4.10 -11.73
CA LEU A 399 -29.91 2.90 -12.57
C LEU A 399 -30.00 3.27 -14.06
N PHE A 400 -29.36 2.47 -14.90
CA PHE A 400 -29.22 2.67 -16.34
C PHE A 400 -29.47 1.36 -17.09
N GLN A 401 -30.21 1.43 -18.19
CA GLN A 401 -30.34 0.33 -19.14
C GLN A 401 -29.12 0.31 -20.06
N ALA A 402 -28.61 -0.87 -20.42
CA ALA A 402 -27.33 -0.99 -21.13
C ALA A 402 -27.44 -0.61 -22.62
N GLU A 403 -28.62 -0.69 -23.22
CA GLU A 403 -28.86 -0.23 -24.59
C GLU A 403 -29.08 1.30 -24.70
N ASP A 404 -29.38 1.97 -23.58
CA ASP A 404 -29.64 3.41 -23.56
C ASP A 404 -28.35 4.24 -23.73
N SER A 405 -28.37 5.15 -24.70
CA SER A 405 -27.27 6.11 -24.98
C SER A 405 -25.89 5.47 -25.22
N VAL A 406 -25.82 4.15 -25.48
CA VAL A 406 -24.56 3.42 -25.57
C VAL A 406 -23.81 3.70 -26.86
N THR A 407 -22.50 3.93 -26.74
CA THR A 407 -21.56 3.92 -27.88
C THR A 407 -20.74 2.63 -27.81
N MET A 408 -20.88 1.74 -28.79
CA MET A 408 -20.17 0.47 -28.83
C MET A 408 -19.02 0.45 -29.83
N ASN A 409 -17.94 -0.23 -29.47
CA ASN A 409 -16.97 -0.77 -30.43
C ASN A 409 -17.21 -2.27 -30.56
N GLU A 410 -17.55 -2.72 -31.77
CA GLU A 410 -17.88 -4.12 -32.10
C GLU A 410 -18.91 -4.74 -31.14
N GLY A 411 -20.17 -4.29 -31.26
CA GLY A 411 -21.29 -4.81 -30.47
C GLY A 411 -22.65 -4.52 -31.10
N PHE A 412 -23.68 -5.18 -30.58
CA PHE A 412 -25.07 -5.14 -31.01
C PHE A 412 -25.99 -4.93 -29.81
N ILE A 413 -27.16 -4.31 -30.05
CA ILE A 413 -28.29 -4.38 -29.11
C ILE A 413 -29.15 -5.55 -29.58
N GLU A 414 -29.36 -6.54 -28.71
CA GLU A 414 -30.14 -7.75 -29.01
C GLU A 414 -31.28 -7.96 -28.01
N ALA A 415 -32.23 -8.82 -28.39
CA ALA A 415 -33.40 -9.19 -27.61
C ALA A 415 -33.77 -10.68 -27.85
N ASN A 416 -32.76 -11.51 -28.12
CA ASN A 416 -32.89 -12.91 -28.55
C ASN A 416 -32.82 -13.92 -27.38
N HIS A 417 -32.60 -13.44 -26.16
CA HIS A 417 -32.61 -14.19 -24.90
C HIS A 417 -33.71 -13.71 -23.95
N LEU A 418 -34.06 -14.52 -22.96
CA LEU A 418 -35.12 -14.20 -22.00
C LEU A 418 -34.56 -13.60 -20.69
N GLY A 419 -35.39 -12.83 -19.98
CA GLY A 419 -35.12 -12.37 -18.61
C GLY A 419 -34.45 -10.99 -18.46
N PHE A 420 -34.05 -10.36 -19.57
CA PHE A 420 -33.54 -8.98 -19.59
C PHE A 420 -34.67 -7.94 -19.41
N THR A 421 -34.30 -6.68 -19.26
CA THR A 421 -35.18 -5.53 -19.00
C THR A 421 -35.20 -4.52 -20.17
N GLY A 422 -35.98 -3.45 -20.07
CA GLY A 422 -35.99 -2.40 -21.10
C GLY A 422 -36.49 -2.88 -22.47
N THR A 423 -35.67 -2.70 -23.50
CA THR A 423 -35.95 -2.96 -24.91
C THR A 423 -34.96 -3.88 -25.60
N GLY A 424 -33.77 -4.06 -25.00
CA GLY A 424 -32.75 -5.01 -25.43
C GLY A 424 -31.66 -5.13 -24.37
N PHE A 425 -30.56 -5.79 -24.74
CA PHE A 425 -29.33 -5.84 -23.97
C PHE A 425 -28.13 -5.64 -24.91
N VAL A 426 -27.01 -5.21 -24.35
CA VAL A 426 -25.74 -5.10 -25.09
C VAL A 426 -25.10 -6.47 -25.23
N ASN A 427 -24.88 -6.91 -26.47
CA ASN A 427 -24.06 -8.07 -26.82
C ASN A 427 -22.77 -7.56 -27.52
N LEU A 428 -21.63 -7.66 -26.85
CA LEU A 428 -20.34 -7.27 -27.41
C LEU A 428 -19.69 -8.45 -28.14
N ALA A 429 -19.04 -8.17 -29.27
CA ALA A 429 -18.45 -9.19 -30.12
C ALA A 429 -17.46 -10.08 -29.35
N ASN A 430 -17.45 -11.38 -29.71
CA ASN A 430 -16.58 -12.39 -29.11
C ASN A 430 -15.11 -12.17 -29.54
N ASN A 431 -14.46 -11.18 -28.93
CA ASN A 431 -13.05 -10.85 -29.05
C ASN A 431 -12.60 -9.98 -27.84
N ASN A 432 -11.29 -9.75 -27.70
CA ASN A 432 -10.78 -8.78 -26.72
C ASN A 432 -10.98 -7.34 -27.23
N GLN A 433 -11.31 -6.41 -26.32
CA GLN A 433 -11.43 -4.96 -26.55
C GLN A 433 -12.64 -4.49 -27.37
N SER A 434 -13.60 -5.37 -27.67
CA SER A 434 -15.00 -4.96 -27.87
C SER A 434 -15.51 -4.26 -26.59
N PHE A 435 -16.26 -3.16 -26.74
CA PHE A 435 -16.70 -2.37 -25.57
C PHE A 435 -18.04 -1.69 -25.76
N ALA A 436 -18.71 -1.42 -24.64
CA ALA A 436 -19.81 -0.46 -24.51
C ALA A 436 -19.32 0.77 -23.73
N SER A 437 -19.86 1.95 -24.04
CA SER A 437 -19.41 3.23 -23.51
C SER A 437 -20.59 4.16 -23.25
N TYR A 438 -20.61 4.78 -22.06
CA TYR A 438 -21.69 5.62 -21.56
C TYR A 438 -21.12 6.94 -21.03
N ASP A 439 -21.50 8.06 -21.65
CA ASP A 439 -21.15 9.39 -21.16
C ASP A 439 -22.10 9.77 -20.01
N LEU A 440 -21.55 9.87 -18.79
CA LEU A 440 -22.29 10.13 -17.55
C LEU A 440 -21.85 11.45 -16.91
N ASP A 441 -22.66 11.97 -15.99
CA ASP A 441 -22.39 13.17 -15.20
C ASP A 441 -22.59 12.85 -13.70
N PHE A 442 -21.50 12.92 -12.91
CA PHE A 442 -21.42 12.46 -11.51
C PHE A 442 -21.49 13.64 -10.52
N PRO A 443 -22.36 13.62 -9.51
CA PRO A 443 -22.65 14.83 -8.69
C PRO A 443 -21.49 15.22 -7.75
N GLU A 444 -20.72 14.23 -7.33
CA GLU A 444 -19.50 14.38 -6.54
C GLU A 444 -18.48 13.29 -6.86
N ALA A 445 -17.22 13.57 -6.54
CA ALA A 445 -16.12 12.62 -6.71
C ALA A 445 -15.99 11.80 -5.42
N ALA A 446 -16.34 10.52 -5.48
CA ALA A 446 -16.29 9.60 -4.35
C ALA A 446 -16.05 8.16 -4.83
N THR A 447 -15.78 7.25 -3.90
CA THR A 447 -15.94 5.82 -4.18
C THR A 447 -17.42 5.46 -4.08
N THR A 448 -17.91 4.63 -5.00
CA THR A 448 -19.27 4.08 -4.99
C THR A 448 -19.24 2.64 -5.48
N THR A 449 -20.14 1.80 -4.98
CA THR A 449 -20.43 0.52 -5.62
C THR A 449 -21.05 0.78 -7.01
N LEU A 450 -20.48 0.21 -8.06
CA LEU A 450 -21.14 -0.07 -9.33
C LEU A 450 -21.59 -1.53 -9.32
N ALA A 451 -22.81 -1.78 -9.77
CA ALA A 451 -23.33 -3.10 -10.06
C ALA A 451 -23.67 -3.21 -11.56
N ILE A 452 -23.38 -4.36 -12.16
CA ILE A 452 -23.65 -4.68 -13.57
C ILE A 452 -24.42 -6.00 -13.63
N VAL A 453 -25.56 -6.01 -14.30
CA VAL A 453 -26.38 -7.20 -14.53
C VAL A 453 -26.01 -7.82 -15.88
N TYR A 454 -25.66 -9.10 -15.86
CA TYR A 454 -25.01 -9.77 -16.98
C TYR A 454 -25.50 -11.22 -17.20
N ALA A 455 -25.41 -11.68 -18.44
CA ALA A 455 -25.60 -13.07 -18.83
C ALA A 455 -24.40 -13.60 -19.62
N ASN A 456 -23.87 -14.74 -19.21
CA ASN A 456 -22.77 -15.48 -19.83
C ASN A 456 -23.18 -16.95 -19.96
N GLY A 457 -23.72 -17.32 -21.12
CA GLY A 457 -23.95 -18.73 -21.49
C GLY A 457 -22.75 -19.40 -22.17
N GLY A 458 -21.54 -18.88 -21.95
CA GLY A 458 -20.28 -19.51 -22.36
C GLY A 458 -19.89 -20.71 -21.50
N LYS A 459 -18.60 -21.08 -21.52
CA LYS A 459 -18.02 -22.15 -20.69
C LYS A 459 -16.82 -21.66 -19.86
N THR A 460 -16.65 -20.35 -19.85
CA THR A 460 -15.44 -19.62 -19.49
C THR A 460 -15.87 -18.30 -18.86
N ASP A 461 -15.13 -17.85 -17.84
CA ASP A 461 -15.29 -16.51 -17.28
C ASP A 461 -15.12 -15.47 -18.40
N ARG A 462 -16.10 -14.56 -18.56
CA ARG A 462 -16.04 -13.45 -19.52
C ARG A 462 -15.59 -12.18 -18.81
N LEU A 463 -14.37 -12.21 -18.26
CA LEU A 463 -13.73 -11.08 -17.60
C LEU A 463 -13.94 -9.77 -18.38
N ILE A 464 -14.42 -8.74 -17.68
CA ILE A 464 -14.53 -7.37 -18.21
C ILE A 464 -13.56 -6.44 -17.47
N ASN A 465 -13.17 -5.38 -18.14
CA ASN A 465 -12.63 -4.17 -17.53
C ASN A 465 -13.73 -3.12 -17.54
N VAL A 466 -14.23 -2.79 -16.36
CA VAL A 466 -14.99 -1.57 -16.15
C VAL A 466 -13.99 -0.43 -16.07
N TYR A 467 -14.08 0.55 -16.95
CA TYR A 467 -13.19 1.70 -16.95
C TYR A 467 -13.95 2.99 -16.64
N LEU A 468 -13.52 3.71 -15.60
CA LEU A 468 -13.96 5.08 -15.28
C LEU A 468 -12.78 5.83 -14.63
N ASP A 469 -12.05 6.59 -15.45
CA ASP A 469 -10.73 7.20 -15.16
C ASP A 469 -9.61 6.21 -14.71
N HIS A 470 -9.97 4.97 -14.37
CA HIS A 470 -9.13 3.88 -13.87
C HIS A 470 -9.72 2.54 -14.34
N ASP A 471 -8.90 1.50 -14.40
CA ASP A 471 -9.30 0.13 -14.72
C ASP A 471 -9.83 -0.62 -13.46
N TYR A 472 -10.98 -1.25 -13.58
CA TYR A 472 -11.59 -2.12 -12.56
C TYR A 472 -11.99 -3.45 -13.20
N TYR A 473 -11.14 -4.47 -13.04
CA TYR A 473 -11.40 -5.80 -13.61
C TYR A 473 -12.45 -6.56 -12.81
N VAL A 474 -13.49 -7.06 -13.49
CA VAL A 474 -14.62 -7.78 -12.89
C VAL A 474 -14.81 -9.12 -13.61
N SER A 475 -14.82 -10.21 -12.86
CA SER A 475 -15.13 -11.55 -13.38
C SER A 475 -16.64 -11.66 -13.62
N CYS A 476 -17.03 -12.31 -14.71
CA CYS A 476 -18.40 -12.62 -15.09
C CYS A 476 -18.48 -14.11 -15.43
N PRO A 477 -18.59 -15.01 -14.43
CA PRO A 477 -18.59 -16.46 -14.63
C PRO A 477 -19.78 -16.97 -15.47
N PRO A 478 -19.73 -18.19 -16.02
CA PRO A 478 -20.87 -18.77 -16.73
C PRO A 478 -22.10 -18.99 -15.84
N ASN A 479 -23.23 -18.42 -16.24
CA ASN A 479 -24.54 -18.53 -15.56
C ASN A 479 -25.67 -18.99 -16.50
N GLY A 480 -25.55 -18.79 -17.82
CA GLY A 480 -26.56 -19.11 -18.84
C GLY A 480 -27.05 -17.87 -19.60
N TRP A 481 -27.42 -18.02 -20.88
CA TRP A 481 -27.82 -16.84 -21.68
C TRP A 481 -29.18 -16.25 -21.31
N ASP A 482 -30.10 -17.07 -20.81
CA ASP A 482 -31.41 -16.65 -20.31
C ASP A 482 -31.38 -16.46 -18.76
N THR A 483 -30.20 -16.28 -18.18
CA THR A 483 -29.96 -16.19 -16.73
C THR A 483 -29.13 -14.95 -16.43
N TRP A 484 -29.73 -13.99 -15.75
CA TRP A 484 -29.11 -12.70 -15.44
C TRP A 484 -28.68 -12.67 -13.98
N ASP A 485 -27.39 -12.41 -13.75
CA ASP A 485 -26.75 -12.33 -12.44
C ASP A 485 -26.11 -10.94 -12.27
N THR A 486 -25.71 -10.57 -11.05
CA THR A 486 -25.17 -9.23 -10.76
C THR A 486 -23.75 -9.30 -10.22
N VAL A 487 -22.81 -8.70 -10.94
CA VAL A 487 -21.44 -8.46 -10.45
C VAL A 487 -21.29 -7.07 -9.89
N TYR A 488 -20.45 -6.92 -8.88
CA TYR A 488 -20.25 -5.68 -8.12
C TYR A 488 -18.78 -5.28 -8.13
N THR A 489 -18.51 -3.97 -8.20
CA THR A 489 -17.15 -3.43 -8.11
C THR A 489 -17.16 -2.02 -7.49
N GLU A 490 -16.22 -1.74 -6.58
CA GLU A 490 -16.04 -0.40 -6.02
C GLU A 490 -15.26 0.47 -7.01
N ILE A 491 -15.89 1.52 -7.54
CA ILE A 491 -15.24 2.45 -8.48
C ILE A 491 -15.16 3.87 -7.88
N MET A 492 -14.11 4.60 -8.26
CA MET A 492 -13.99 6.03 -7.99
C MET A 492 -14.61 6.83 -9.14
N THR A 493 -15.55 7.72 -8.84
CA THR A 493 -16.16 8.64 -9.81
C THR A 493 -15.44 9.98 -9.85
N PRO A 494 -15.43 10.68 -10.99
CA PRO A 494 -15.12 12.10 -11.04
C PRO A 494 -16.25 12.94 -10.43
N LYS A 495 -16.07 14.26 -10.37
CA LYS A 495 -17.18 15.22 -10.23
C LYS A 495 -17.39 15.93 -11.55
N GLY A 496 -18.61 15.93 -12.06
CA GLY A 496 -18.93 16.35 -13.42
C GLY A 496 -18.89 15.16 -14.38
N GLU A 497 -18.64 15.44 -15.66
CA GLU A 497 -18.64 14.43 -16.72
C GLU A 497 -17.58 13.33 -16.51
N GLY A 498 -17.94 12.09 -16.84
CA GLY A 498 -17.03 10.96 -16.92
C GLY A 498 -17.61 9.86 -17.82
N THR A 499 -16.78 9.28 -18.67
CA THR A 499 -17.20 8.20 -19.58
C THR A 499 -16.94 6.84 -18.92
N LEU A 500 -18.00 6.10 -18.61
CA LEU A 500 -17.93 4.71 -18.18
C LEU A 500 -17.79 3.81 -19.40
N GLN A 501 -16.78 2.95 -19.45
CA GLN A 501 -16.70 1.88 -20.45
C GLN A 501 -16.79 0.51 -19.79
N ILE A 502 -17.42 -0.45 -20.46
CA ILE A 502 -17.36 -1.87 -20.12
C ILE A 502 -16.70 -2.58 -21.30
N ILE A 503 -15.49 -3.09 -21.08
CA ILE A 503 -14.58 -3.56 -22.12
C ILE A 503 -14.32 -5.06 -21.93
N SER A 504 -14.38 -5.85 -23.00
CA SER A 504 -14.06 -7.28 -22.97
C SER A 504 -12.56 -7.54 -22.76
N MET A 505 -12.24 -8.45 -21.84
CA MET A 505 -10.87 -8.88 -21.52
C MET A 505 -10.62 -10.36 -21.87
N THR A 506 -11.50 -10.97 -22.67
CA THR A 506 -11.38 -12.36 -23.12
C THR A 506 -11.61 -12.50 -24.63
N SER A 507 -11.03 -13.53 -25.24
CA SER A 507 -11.31 -13.88 -26.65
C SER A 507 -12.76 -14.32 -26.88
N ASP A 508 -13.48 -14.70 -25.82
CA ASP A 508 -14.91 -14.99 -25.89
C ASP A 508 -15.75 -13.70 -25.86
N GLY A 509 -15.18 -12.51 -25.63
CA GLY A 509 -15.92 -11.26 -25.48
C GLY A 509 -16.29 -10.91 -24.03
N ALA A 510 -17.12 -9.89 -23.87
CA ALA A 510 -17.81 -9.56 -22.62
C ALA A 510 -19.08 -10.43 -22.49
N PRO A 511 -19.69 -10.58 -21.31
CA PRO A 511 -21.05 -11.12 -21.22
C PRO A 511 -22.04 -10.22 -21.97
N ASN A 512 -23.26 -10.71 -22.17
CA ASN A 512 -24.39 -9.83 -22.47
C ASN A 512 -24.64 -8.95 -21.24
N ILE A 513 -24.95 -7.66 -21.43
CA ILE A 513 -25.15 -6.68 -20.36
C ILE A 513 -26.56 -6.09 -20.49
N ASP A 514 -27.38 -6.25 -19.45
CA ASP A 514 -28.78 -5.80 -19.41
C ASP A 514 -28.92 -4.40 -18.79
N MET A 515 -28.35 -4.22 -17.60
CA MET A 515 -28.38 -2.94 -16.88
C MET A 515 -27.11 -2.73 -16.06
N PHE A 516 -26.85 -1.49 -15.69
CA PHE A 516 -25.83 -1.13 -14.71
C PHE A 516 -26.31 0.01 -13.82
N GLY A 517 -25.74 0.16 -12.64
CA GLY A 517 -26.12 1.25 -11.76
C GLY A 517 -25.27 1.39 -10.51
N PHE A 518 -25.44 2.52 -9.84
CA PHE A 518 -24.59 2.98 -8.75
C PHE A 518 -25.35 3.04 -7.43
N GLU A 519 -24.61 2.83 -6.34
CA GLU A 519 -24.98 3.22 -4.99
C GLU A 519 -25.02 4.76 -4.82
N MET A 520 -24.25 5.50 -5.62
CA MET A 520 -24.31 6.96 -5.70
C MET A 520 -25.67 7.44 -6.24
N LYS A 521 -26.28 8.41 -5.53
CA LYS A 521 -27.54 9.07 -5.94
C LYS A 521 -27.28 10.23 -6.88
N GLY A 522 -28.05 10.33 -7.97
CA GLY A 522 -28.06 11.50 -8.86
C GLY A 522 -26.97 11.49 -9.94
N VAL A 523 -26.39 10.33 -10.24
CA VAL A 523 -25.67 10.11 -11.51
C VAL A 523 -26.71 10.14 -12.63
N VAL A 524 -26.39 10.77 -13.76
CA VAL A 524 -27.27 10.87 -14.93
C VAL A 524 -26.45 10.72 -16.22
N TYR A 525 -27.10 10.48 -17.37
CA TYR A 525 -26.44 10.64 -18.67
C TYR A 525 -25.99 12.08 -18.89
N LYS A 526 -24.86 12.27 -19.57
CA LYS A 526 -24.31 13.58 -19.91
C LYS A 526 -25.33 14.43 -20.67
N GLY A 527 -25.55 15.66 -20.18
CA GLY A 527 -26.53 16.59 -20.74
C GLY A 527 -27.97 16.36 -20.28
N ALA A 528 -28.26 15.29 -19.52
CA ALA A 528 -29.57 15.11 -18.90
C ALA A 528 -29.72 16.01 -17.65
N THR A 529 -30.93 16.52 -17.42
CA THR A 529 -31.23 17.38 -16.26
C THR A 529 -31.20 16.56 -14.97
N ARG A 530 -30.19 16.79 -14.12
CA ARG A 530 -30.16 16.23 -12.76
C ARG A 530 -31.39 16.65 -11.96
N PRO A 531 -31.98 15.76 -11.13
CA PRO A 531 -32.94 16.17 -10.12
C PRO A 531 -32.33 17.22 -9.18
N ASP A 532 -33.03 18.34 -8.99
CA ASP A 532 -32.53 19.42 -8.12
C ASP A 532 -32.58 19.03 -6.65
N THR A 533 -31.42 18.98 -6.02
CA THR A 533 -31.23 18.66 -4.60
C THR A 533 -30.83 19.85 -3.73
N ASN A 534 -30.68 21.06 -4.28
CA ASN A 534 -30.76 22.40 -3.64
C ASN A 534 -30.11 23.51 -4.51
N LYS A 535 -30.88 24.57 -4.82
CA LYS A 535 -30.42 25.90 -5.33
C LYS A 535 -29.58 26.62 -4.25
N VAL A 536 -28.64 27.56 -4.48
CA VAL A 536 -28.15 28.41 -5.62
C VAL A 536 -26.66 28.75 -5.31
N VAL A 537 -25.66 28.98 -6.18
CA VAL A 537 -25.51 29.47 -7.58
C VAL A 537 -25.72 30.99 -7.74
N PRO A 538 -24.83 31.81 -8.38
CA PRO A 538 -23.52 31.55 -9.04
C PRO A 538 -22.34 32.20 -8.20
N ALA A 539 -21.22 32.84 -8.64
CA ALA A 539 -20.70 33.28 -9.94
C ALA A 539 -19.16 33.59 -9.98
N ASP A 540 -18.59 33.51 -11.19
CA ASP A 540 -17.51 34.27 -11.85
C ASP A 540 -16.18 34.71 -11.16
N THR A 541 -15.05 34.20 -11.68
CA THR A 541 -14.03 35.01 -12.39
C THR A 541 -13.11 34.11 -13.25
N THR A 542 -12.42 34.68 -14.26
CA THR A 542 -11.81 33.91 -15.38
C THR A 542 -10.37 34.34 -15.71
N VAL A 543 -9.75 33.66 -16.72
CA VAL A 543 -8.70 34.14 -17.66
C VAL A 543 -7.25 33.57 -17.56
N LYS A 544 -6.90 32.82 -18.62
CA LYS A 544 -5.59 32.58 -19.32
C LYS A 544 -4.50 31.64 -18.77
N ASP A 545 -4.19 30.69 -19.66
CA ASP A 545 -2.89 30.06 -19.92
C ASP A 545 -1.85 31.06 -20.48
N THR A 546 -0.57 30.85 -20.18
CA THR A 546 0.59 31.41 -20.90
C THR A 546 1.76 30.44 -20.86
N THR A 547 2.39 30.20 -22.02
CA THR A 547 3.51 29.26 -22.18
C THR A 547 4.88 29.88 -21.93
N ALA A 548 5.82 29.09 -21.40
CA ALA A 548 7.24 29.41 -21.30
C ALA A 548 8.10 28.16 -21.57
N LYS A 549 9.36 28.34 -21.97
CA LYS A 549 10.25 27.28 -22.48
C LYS A 549 11.20 26.70 -21.42
N ASP A 550 11.66 25.48 -21.71
CA ASP A 550 12.85 24.81 -21.16
C ASP A 550 14.12 25.67 -21.17
N THR A 551 14.97 25.51 -20.15
CA THR A 551 16.43 25.30 -20.36
C THR A 551 17.16 24.72 -19.14
N SER A 552 17.65 23.47 -19.27
CA SER A 552 18.90 22.91 -18.70
C SER A 552 19.20 22.93 -17.17
N GLY A 553 19.51 21.75 -16.60
CA GLY A 553 19.80 21.60 -15.15
C GLY A 553 20.72 20.45 -14.67
N THR A 554 21.56 19.87 -15.54
CA THR A 554 22.65 18.89 -15.25
C THR A 554 22.34 17.62 -14.42
N ASP A 555 22.48 16.45 -15.05
CA ASP A 555 22.39 15.12 -14.44
C ASP A 555 23.42 14.81 -13.34
N ALA A 556 23.01 14.02 -12.34
CA ALA A 556 23.90 13.36 -11.39
C ALA A 556 23.28 12.12 -10.71
N LEU A 557 23.23 10.99 -11.42
CA LEU A 557 23.26 9.61 -10.87
C LEU A 557 23.31 8.56 -12.00
N THR A 558 24.52 8.14 -12.39
CA THR A 558 24.76 7.39 -13.64
C THR A 558 25.02 5.89 -13.44
N LYS A 559 24.13 5.07 -13.99
CA LYS A 559 24.46 3.93 -14.88
C LYS A 559 23.19 3.31 -15.49
N ASN A 560 23.32 2.75 -16.70
CA ASN A 560 22.27 1.95 -17.34
C ASN A 560 22.12 0.60 -16.62
N ILE A 561 20.91 0.05 -16.62
CA ILE A 561 20.67 -1.32 -16.15
C ILE A 561 21.07 -2.24 -17.30
N ASN A 562 22.21 -2.93 -17.16
CA ASN A 562 22.57 -4.01 -18.07
C ASN A 562 21.62 -5.18 -17.79
N LEU A 563 20.90 -5.63 -18.83
CA LEU A 563 19.83 -6.64 -18.73
C LEU A 563 20.06 -7.79 -19.75
N SER A 564 21.30 -8.27 -19.80
CA SER A 564 21.82 -9.19 -20.81
C SER A 564 21.18 -10.58 -20.71
N GLY A 565 20.23 -10.86 -21.60
CA GLY A 565 19.48 -12.13 -21.68
C GLY A 565 17.97 -12.00 -21.38
N MET A 566 17.48 -10.80 -21.05
CA MET A 566 16.07 -10.56 -20.72
C MET A 566 15.17 -10.22 -21.91
N GLU A 567 15.47 -10.76 -23.10
CA GLU A 567 14.61 -10.64 -24.28
C GLU A 567 13.14 -10.97 -23.93
N ASN A 568 12.25 -9.98 -24.07
CA ASN A 568 10.86 -9.99 -23.62
C ASN A 568 10.67 -10.23 -22.09
N ALA A 569 10.48 -9.14 -21.34
CA ALA A 569 10.17 -9.17 -19.91
C ALA A 569 9.17 -8.07 -19.49
N ASP A 570 8.29 -8.38 -18.53
CA ASP A 570 7.26 -7.51 -17.95
C ASP A 570 7.87 -6.55 -16.92
N VAL A 571 7.97 -5.27 -17.28
CA VAL A 571 8.40 -4.17 -16.40
C VAL A 571 7.15 -3.57 -15.73
N SER A 572 6.92 -3.92 -14.48
CA SER A 572 5.91 -3.31 -13.61
C SER A 572 6.56 -2.27 -12.69
N ILE A 573 5.92 -1.11 -12.48
CA ILE A 573 6.43 -0.02 -11.64
C ILE A 573 5.32 0.43 -10.67
N PHE A 574 5.61 0.39 -9.37
CA PHE A 574 4.68 0.70 -8.28
C PHE A 574 5.13 1.93 -7.49
N ASN A 575 4.21 2.76 -6.99
CA ASN A 575 4.56 3.81 -6.02
C ASN A 575 4.81 3.25 -4.61
N MET A 576 5.14 4.12 -3.66
CA MET A 576 5.44 3.69 -2.28
C MET A 576 4.19 3.27 -1.49
N GLN A 577 3.00 3.60 -1.97
CA GLN A 577 1.71 3.10 -1.52
C GLN A 577 1.38 1.71 -2.10
N GLY A 578 2.29 1.11 -2.90
CA GLY A 578 2.10 -0.19 -3.55
C GLY A 578 1.16 -0.17 -4.75
N GLN A 579 0.65 0.99 -5.17
CA GLN A 579 -0.21 1.13 -6.34
C GLN A 579 0.63 0.97 -7.61
N LEU A 580 0.16 0.19 -8.58
CA LEU A 580 0.79 0.08 -9.90
C LEU A 580 0.63 1.40 -10.67
N ILE A 581 1.73 1.98 -11.13
CA ILE A 581 1.78 3.26 -11.86
C ILE A 581 2.06 3.07 -13.35
N ALA A 582 2.79 2.02 -13.71
CA ALA A 582 3.02 1.62 -15.10
C ALA A 582 3.28 0.11 -15.18
N ARG A 583 2.84 -0.53 -16.26
CA ARG A 583 3.20 -1.91 -16.59
C ARG A 583 3.42 -2.05 -18.10
N ARG A 584 4.49 -2.72 -18.50
CA ARG A 584 4.88 -2.88 -19.91
C ARG A 584 5.80 -4.08 -20.09
N GLN A 585 5.45 -5.04 -20.94
CA GLN A 585 6.46 -5.97 -21.47
C GLN A 585 7.34 -5.23 -22.49
N MET A 586 8.64 -5.38 -22.37
CA MET A 586 9.63 -4.76 -23.25
C MET A 586 10.57 -5.82 -23.82
N MET A 587 10.99 -5.63 -25.07
CA MET A 587 12.07 -6.42 -25.67
C MET A 587 13.40 -5.91 -25.12
N ILE A 588 13.80 -6.39 -23.94
CA ILE A 588 15.00 -5.97 -23.25
C ILE A 588 16.23 -6.66 -23.87
N GLY A 589 16.77 -6.07 -24.94
CA GLY A 589 17.89 -6.65 -25.69
C GLY A 589 19.23 -6.61 -24.94
N SER A 590 19.77 -5.41 -24.70
CA SER A 590 21.08 -5.20 -24.06
C SER A 590 21.03 -4.37 -22.77
N GLY A 591 19.83 -3.99 -22.31
CA GLY A 591 19.62 -3.19 -21.11
C GLY A 591 18.26 -2.50 -21.08
N LEU A 592 17.94 -1.88 -19.95
CA LEU A 592 17.02 -0.74 -19.88
C LEU A 592 17.82 0.47 -19.38
N SER A 593 17.67 1.60 -20.05
CA SER A 593 18.17 2.87 -19.56
C SER A 593 17.27 3.42 -18.44
N ASN A 594 17.83 4.25 -17.57
CA ASN A 594 17.02 5.04 -16.65
C ASN A 594 16.09 6.02 -17.40
N GLN A 595 16.40 6.36 -18.66
CA GLN A 595 15.57 7.21 -19.51
C GLN A 595 14.26 6.51 -19.90
N GLU A 596 14.31 5.22 -20.23
CA GLU A 596 13.11 4.42 -20.55
C GLU A 596 12.22 4.21 -19.31
N LEU A 597 12.81 3.91 -18.15
CA LEU A 597 12.06 3.86 -16.89
C LEU A 597 11.43 5.23 -16.54
N ASN A 598 12.18 6.33 -16.71
CA ASN A 598 11.66 7.69 -16.50
C ASN A 598 10.64 8.15 -17.55
N GLN A 599 10.44 7.41 -18.65
CA GLN A 599 9.32 7.61 -19.57
C GLN A 599 8.06 6.85 -19.13
N MET A 600 8.19 5.73 -18.42
CA MET A 600 7.06 4.92 -17.95
C MET A 600 6.29 5.58 -16.79
N VAL A 601 7.00 6.17 -15.83
CA VAL A 601 6.41 6.97 -14.73
C VAL A 601 6.37 8.46 -15.09
N LYS A 602 5.40 9.22 -14.54
CA LYS A 602 5.07 10.59 -14.99
C LYS A 602 5.21 11.73 -13.97
N SER A 603 5.11 11.46 -12.67
CA SER A 603 5.47 12.45 -11.64
C SER A 603 6.90 12.26 -11.14
N ASN A 604 7.29 13.13 -10.20
CA ASN A 604 8.54 13.00 -9.47
C ASN A 604 8.26 12.18 -8.22
N GLY A 605 9.12 11.21 -7.90
CA GLY A 605 8.74 10.19 -6.95
C GLY A 605 9.76 9.09 -6.75
N LEU A 606 9.49 8.30 -5.72
CA LEU A 606 10.15 7.03 -5.46
C LEU A 606 9.20 5.90 -5.91
N TYR A 607 9.73 4.92 -6.63
CA TYR A 607 8.93 3.81 -7.16
C TYR A 607 9.70 2.48 -7.10
N HIS A 608 8.99 1.39 -6.82
CA HIS A 608 9.51 0.03 -6.95
C HIS A 608 9.30 -0.49 -8.37
N VAL A 609 10.39 -0.73 -9.10
CA VAL A 609 10.41 -1.42 -10.40
C VAL A 609 10.57 -2.92 -10.17
N VAL A 610 9.76 -3.71 -10.85
CA VAL A 610 9.75 -5.18 -10.82
C VAL A 610 9.74 -5.68 -12.26
N ILE A 611 10.83 -6.30 -12.70
CA ILE A 611 10.98 -6.85 -14.06
C ILE A 611 10.82 -8.37 -13.98
N ARG A 612 9.81 -8.95 -14.67
CA ARG A 612 9.45 -10.37 -14.62
C ARG A 612 9.64 -11.03 -16.00
N LYS A 613 10.40 -12.14 -16.09
CA LYS A 613 10.51 -13.01 -17.28
C LYS A 613 10.21 -14.44 -16.86
N GLY A 614 8.94 -14.85 -17.01
CA GLY A 614 8.43 -16.07 -16.39
C GLY A 614 8.66 -16.06 -14.88
N LEU A 615 9.34 -17.08 -14.36
CA LEU A 615 9.70 -17.19 -12.94
C LEU A 615 10.93 -16.36 -12.50
N GLN A 616 11.67 -15.73 -13.43
CA GLN A 616 12.78 -14.84 -13.07
C GLN A 616 12.27 -13.43 -12.76
N MET A 617 12.76 -12.82 -11.68
CA MET A 617 12.31 -11.49 -11.26
C MET A 617 13.46 -10.61 -10.73
N ILE A 618 13.66 -9.45 -11.35
CA ILE A 618 14.52 -8.37 -10.86
C ILE A 618 13.67 -7.32 -10.14
N ARG A 619 14.24 -6.71 -9.10
CA ARG A 619 13.56 -5.71 -8.25
C ARG A 619 14.53 -4.57 -7.96
N GLN A 620 14.16 -3.34 -8.31
CA GLN A 620 14.99 -2.16 -8.10
C GLN A 620 14.11 -0.97 -7.75
N THR A 621 14.57 -0.07 -6.89
CA THR A 621 13.86 1.18 -6.59
C THR A 621 14.42 2.29 -7.48
N MET A 622 13.56 2.98 -8.20
CA MET A 622 13.92 4.13 -9.03
C MET A 622 13.48 5.44 -8.37
N VAL A 623 14.24 6.50 -8.65
CA VAL A 623 13.93 7.88 -8.27
C VAL A 623 13.72 8.68 -9.56
N ARG A 624 12.57 9.35 -9.67
CA ARG A 624 12.31 10.35 -10.72
C ARG A 624 12.35 11.75 -10.11
N LYS A 625 13.06 12.66 -10.77
CA LYS A 625 13.28 14.07 -10.41
C LYS A 625 12.76 14.97 -11.53
#